data_AF-A0A9Q0YB86-F1
#
_entry.id   AF-A0A9Q0YB86-F1
#
_cell.length_a   1.000
_cell.length_b   1.000
_cell.length_c   1.000
_cell.angle_alpha   90.00
_cell.angle_beta   90.00
_cell.angle_gamma   90.00
#
_symmetry.space_group_name_H-M   'P 1'
#
loop_
_entity.id
_entity.type
_entity.pdbx_description
1 polymer ?
#
loop_
_entity_poly.entity_id
_entity_poly.type
_entity_poly.pdbx_seq_one_letter_code
_entity_poly.pdbx_strand_id
1 'polypeptide(L)'
;MTLAAQQMHSARHTSGCTTKILGSAIALRRHSWLRSIGQSDENKTQIEQMPFEGESLFHPTMNDLMEDHQKKTDHRKACQSNPSASTMAILYEWKQPTYQPSY
;
A
#
# COMPACT_ATOMS: atom_id res chain seq x y z
N MET A 1 -33.97 35.76 -19.79
CA MET A 1 -33.67 34.48 -19.08
C MET A 1 -34.95 34.02 -18.42
N THR A 2 -35.42 32.80 -18.69
CA THR A 2 -36.63 32.26 -18.07
C THR A 2 -36.30 31.64 -16.71
N LEU A 3 -37.27 31.64 -15.79
CA LEU A 3 -37.13 31.00 -14.47
C LEU A 3 -36.65 29.54 -14.58
N ALA A 4 -37.16 28.81 -15.57
CA ALA A 4 -36.78 27.42 -15.85
C ALA A 4 -35.28 27.27 -16.18
N ALA A 5 -34.68 28.19 -16.96
CA ALA A 5 -33.26 28.14 -17.29
C ALA A 5 -32.39 28.36 -16.05
N GLN A 6 -32.80 29.24 -15.14
CA GLN A 6 -32.11 29.49 -13.88
C GLN A 6 -32.19 28.28 -12.95
N GLN A 7 -33.36 27.64 -12.84
CA GLN A 7 -33.54 26.41 -12.06
C GLN A 7 -32.64 25.28 -12.57
N MET A 8 -32.55 25.08 -13.90
CA MET A 8 -31.64 24.09 -14.49
C MET A 8 -30.18 24.40 -14.18
N HIS A 9 -29.78 25.67 -14.23
CA HIS A 9 -28.42 26.09 -13.91
C HIS A 9 -28.08 25.81 -12.43
N SER A 10 -28.97 26.19 -11.51
CA SER A 10 -28.84 25.90 -10.09
C SER A 10 -28.78 24.39 -9.82
N ALA A 11 -29.62 23.59 -10.47
CA ALA A 11 -29.61 22.14 -10.31
C ALA A 11 -28.27 21.51 -10.73
N ARG A 12 -27.68 21.97 -11.84
CA ARG A 12 -26.35 21.52 -12.31
C ARG A 12 -25.23 21.88 -11.34
N HIS A 13 -25.28 23.07 -10.74
CA HIS A 13 -24.31 23.48 -9.73
C HIS A 13 -24.46 22.67 -8.45
N THR A 14 -25.69 22.47 -7.98
CA THR A 14 -25.98 21.64 -6.80
C THR A 14 -25.47 20.23 -7.01
N SER A 15 -25.78 19.59 -8.15
CA SER A 15 -25.30 18.24 -8.43
C SER A 15 -23.77 18.18 -8.50
N GLY A 16 -23.12 19.13 -9.17
CA GLY A 16 -21.65 19.21 -9.21
C GLY A 16 -21.01 19.39 -7.83
N CYS A 17 -21.62 20.21 -6.97
CA CYS A 17 -21.16 20.41 -5.59
C CYS A 17 -21.32 19.13 -4.76
N THR A 18 -22.50 18.50 -4.81
CA THR A 18 -22.80 17.25 -4.10
C THR A 18 -21.83 16.15 -4.50
N THR A 19 -21.52 15.99 -5.78
CA THR A 19 -20.55 14.99 -6.26
C THR A 19 -19.16 15.23 -5.69
N LYS A 20 -18.71 16.49 -5.61
CA LYS A 20 -17.40 16.83 -5.01
C LYS A 20 -17.38 16.52 -3.52
N ILE A 21 -18.43 16.91 -2.80
CA ILE A 21 -18.56 16.62 -1.35
C ILE A 21 -18.56 15.11 -1.10
N LEU A 22 -19.30 14.35 -1.92
CA LEU A 22 -19.33 12.90 -1.83
C LEU A 22 -17.94 12.29 -2.08
N GLY A 23 -17.24 12.75 -3.12
CA GLY A 23 -15.86 12.32 -3.40
C GLY A 23 -14.91 12.57 -2.22
N SER A 24 -14.97 13.77 -1.61
CA SER A 24 -14.18 14.10 -0.42
C SER A 24 -14.54 13.22 0.78
N ALA A 25 -15.83 12.95 1.01
CA ALA A 25 -16.28 12.09 2.10
C ALA A 25 -15.80 10.64 1.94
N ILE A 26 -15.82 10.12 0.70
CA ILE A 26 -15.30 8.79 0.37
C ILE A 26 -13.78 8.73 0.62
N ALA A 27 -13.03 9.73 0.15
CA ALA A 27 -11.58 9.79 0.36
C ALA A 27 -11.22 9.79 1.87
N LEU A 28 -11.90 10.61 2.67
CA LEU A 28 -11.70 10.65 4.13
C LEU A 28 -12.01 9.31 4.81
N ARG A 29 -13.08 8.64 4.39
CA ARG A 29 -13.45 7.33 4.94
C ARG A 29 -12.47 6.23 4.55
N ARG A 30 -11.94 6.24 3.31
CA ARG A 30 -10.88 5.33 2.88
C ARG A 30 -9.61 5.55 3.69
N HIS A 31 -9.20 6.81 3.84
CA HIS A 31 -8.01 7.19 4.58
C HIS A 31 -8.09 6.77 6.05
N SER A 32 -9.22 7.03 6.73
CA SER A 32 -9.39 6.67 8.13
C SER A 32 -9.35 5.15 8.34
N TRP A 33 -9.94 4.38 7.43
CA TRP A 33 -9.89 2.92 7.47
C TRP A 33 -8.46 2.40 7.25
N LEU A 34 -7.79 2.85 6.19
CA LEU A 34 -6.42 2.43 5.85
C LEU A 34 -5.39 2.83 6.92
N ARG A 35 -5.59 3.95 7.62
CA ARG A 35 -4.73 4.37 8.73
C ARG A 35 -4.70 3.32 9.85
N SER A 36 -5.80 2.62 10.09
CA SER A 36 -5.89 1.60 11.15
C SER A 36 -5.22 0.27 10.79
N ILE A 37 -4.80 0.10 9.53
CA ILE A 37 -4.30 -1.17 9.01
C ILE A 37 -2.76 -1.15 8.92
N GLY A 38 -2.15 -2.25 9.32
CA GLY A 38 -0.70 -2.50 9.25
C GLY A 38 -0.16 -2.77 7.84
N GLN A 39 -0.58 -1.98 6.85
CA GLN A 39 -0.07 -2.01 5.46
C GLN A 39 1.01 -0.93 5.24
N SER A 40 1.80 -1.07 4.19
CA SER A 40 2.76 -0.03 3.78
C SER A 40 2.03 1.23 3.30
N ASP A 41 2.67 2.39 3.47
CA ASP A 41 2.08 3.68 3.05
C ASP A 41 1.92 3.78 1.53
N GLU A 42 2.79 3.11 0.76
CA GLU A 42 2.67 2.97 -0.69
C GLU A 42 1.36 2.28 -1.10
N ASN A 43 1.04 1.15 -0.44
CA ASN A 43 -0.19 0.41 -0.72
C ASN A 43 -1.44 1.20 -0.34
N LYS A 44 -1.40 1.87 0.82
CA LYS A 44 -2.49 2.72 1.27
C LYS A 44 -2.75 3.82 0.26
N THR A 45 -1.70 4.47 -0.23
CA THR A 45 -1.80 5.49 -1.27
C THR A 45 -2.39 4.93 -2.56
N GLN A 46 -1.96 3.74 -3.01
CA GLN A 46 -2.50 3.12 -4.21
C GLN A 46 -4.00 2.81 -4.07
N ILE A 47 -4.44 2.29 -2.92
CA ILE A 47 -5.86 1.99 -2.64
C ILE A 47 -6.69 3.28 -2.56
N GLU A 48 -6.15 4.36 -1.98
CA GLU A 48 -6.84 5.65 -1.89
C GLU A 48 -7.13 6.25 -3.28
N GLN A 49 -6.19 6.12 -4.21
CA GLN A 49 -6.27 6.68 -5.57
C GLN A 49 -7.16 5.88 -6.52
N MET A 50 -7.65 4.71 -6.11
CA MET A 50 -8.55 3.92 -6.96
C MET A 50 -9.87 4.64 -7.23
N PRO A 51 -10.50 4.45 -8.40
CA PRO A 51 -11.80 5.03 -8.66
C PRO A 51 -12.87 4.52 -7.68
N PHE A 52 -13.92 5.30 -7.49
CA PHE A 52 -15.09 4.90 -6.73
C PHE A 52 -16.19 4.44 -7.70
N GLU A 53 -16.61 3.19 -7.57
CA GLU A 53 -17.57 2.56 -8.50
C GLU A 53 -19.00 2.48 -7.95
N GLY A 54 -19.25 2.97 -6.72
CA GLY A 54 -20.59 3.06 -6.14
C GLY A 54 -21.07 1.80 -5.40
N GLU A 55 -20.54 0.63 -5.70
CA GLU A 55 -20.96 -0.63 -5.06
C GLU A 55 -20.38 -0.84 -3.66
N SER A 56 -19.15 -0.37 -3.43
CA SER A 56 -18.44 -0.52 -2.17
C SER A 56 -17.53 0.69 -1.91
N LEU A 57 -17.11 0.83 -0.65
CA LEU A 57 -16.14 1.86 -0.25
C LEU A 57 -14.83 1.69 -1.01
N PHE A 58 -14.42 0.46 -1.29
CA PHE A 58 -13.20 0.12 -2.00
C PHE A 58 -13.50 -0.48 -3.36
N HIS A 59 -12.53 -0.37 -4.26
CA HIS A 59 -12.59 -1.01 -5.57
C HIS A 59 -12.57 -2.54 -5.41
N PRO A 60 -13.28 -3.31 -6.24
CA PRO A 60 -13.32 -4.78 -6.13
C PRO A 60 -11.93 -5.45 -6.15
N THR A 61 -11.01 -4.89 -6.92
CA THR A 61 -9.63 -5.39 -7.05
C THR A 61 -8.70 -4.99 -5.91
N MET A 62 -9.19 -4.26 -4.89
CA MET A 62 -8.40 -3.95 -3.69
C MET A 62 -7.88 -5.23 -3.04
N ASN A 63 -8.71 -6.28 -3.00
CA ASN A 63 -8.33 -7.53 -2.35
C ASN A 63 -7.14 -8.21 -3.06
N ASP A 64 -7.10 -8.17 -4.39
CA ASP A 64 -6.01 -8.71 -5.19
C ASP A 64 -4.69 -7.99 -4.90
N LEU A 65 -4.73 -6.66 -4.74
CA LEU A 65 -3.56 -5.85 -4.38
C LEU A 65 -3.07 -6.16 -2.96
N MET A 66 -3.99 -6.37 -2.02
CA MET A 66 -3.62 -6.72 -0.65
C MET A 66 -2.95 -8.10 -0.59
N GLU A 67 -3.46 -9.08 -1.36
CA GLU A 67 -2.87 -10.42 -1.43
C GLU A 67 -1.49 -10.44 -2.11
N ASP A 68 -1.33 -9.74 -3.24
CA ASP A 68 -0.05 -9.66 -3.96
C ASP A 68 1.05 -9.05 -3.09
N HIS A 69 0.71 -8.02 -2.31
CA HIS A 69 1.66 -7.41 -1.39
C HIS A 69 1.98 -8.29 -0.19
N GLN A 70 1.02 -9.03 0.37
CA GLN A 70 1.31 -9.98 1.44
C GLN A 70 2.36 -11.01 0.98
N LYS A 71 2.18 -11.58 -0.23
CA LYS A 71 3.13 -12.52 -0.85
C LYS A 71 4.52 -11.91 -1.04
N LYS A 72 4.60 -10.67 -1.53
CA LYS A 72 5.88 -9.93 -1.69
C LYS A 72 6.58 -9.66 -0.36
N THR A 73 5.82 -9.30 0.67
CA THR A 73 6.39 -9.02 2.00
C THR A 73 6.94 -10.30 2.63
N ASP A 74 6.22 -11.41 2.48
CA ASP A 74 6.64 -12.72 2.98
C ASP A 74 7.87 -13.27 2.21
N HIS A 75 7.93 -13.09 0.89
CA HIS A 75 9.13 -13.41 0.10
C HIS A 75 10.33 -12.57 0.53
N ARG A 76 10.15 -11.26 0.74
CA ARG A 76 11.23 -10.37 1.19
C ARG A 76 11.75 -10.79 2.57
N LYS A 77 10.87 -11.16 3.50
CA LYS A 77 11.27 -11.69 4.82
C LYS A 77 12.03 -13.01 4.69
N ALA A 78 11.57 -13.92 3.83
CA ALA A 78 12.25 -15.19 3.55
C ALA A 78 13.66 -15.00 2.96
N CYS A 79 13.84 -14.00 2.08
CA CYS A 79 15.16 -13.65 1.54
C CYS A 79 16.08 -12.99 2.58
N GLN A 80 15.54 -12.30 3.58
CA GLN A 80 16.32 -11.66 4.66
C GLN A 80 16.67 -12.63 5.80
N SER A 81 15.91 -13.72 5.98
CA SER A 81 16.17 -14.72 7.02
C SER A 81 17.29 -15.71 6.68
N ASN A 82 17.87 -15.64 5.47
CA ASN A 82 19.12 -16.32 5.15
C ASN A 82 20.27 -15.31 5.22
N PRO A 83 20.98 -15.17 6.36
CA PRO A 83 22.28 -14.55 6.33
C PRO A 83 23.15 -15.35 5.36
N SER A 84 23.52 -14.71 4.26
CA SER A 84 24.47 -15.22 3.27
C SER A 84 25.63 -15.94 3.97
N ALA A 85 26.04 -17.07 3.40
CA ALA A 85 27.18 -17.89 3.81
C ALA A 85 28.49 -17.10 4.05
N SER A 86 28.57 -15.83 3.62
CA SER A 86 29.66 -14.91 3.99
C SER A 86 29.82 -14.65 5.49
N THR A 87 28.77 -14.75 6.31
CA THR A 87 28.91 -14.50 7.77
C THR A 87 29.59 -15.68 8.49
N MET A 88 29.46 -16.89 7.95
CA MET A 88 30.12 -18.07 8.52
C MET A 88 31.60 -18.15 8.16
N ALA A 89 32.05 -17.55 7.05
CA ALA A 89 33.47 -17.55 6.66
C ALA A 89 34.37 -16.77 7.65
N ILE A 90 33.86 -15.66 8.20
CA ILE A 90 34.65 -14.78 9.10
C ILE A 90 34.89 -15.43 10.47
N LEU A 91 34.04 -16.38 10.88
CA LEU A 91 34.16 -17.05 12.18
C LEU A 91 35.14 -18.25 12.18
N TYR A 92 35.46 -18.82 11.02
CA TYR A 92 36.40 -19.96 10.93
C TYR A 92 37.85 -19.56 10.61
N GLU A 93 38.12 -18.31 10.25
CA GLU A 93 39.46 -17.84 9.87
C GLU A 93 40.43 -17.68 11.05
N TRP A 94 39.94 -17.57 12.29
CA TRP A 94 40.77 -17.35 13.47
C TRP A 94 41.26 -18.61 14.19
N LYS A 95 41.09 -19.80 13.60
CA LYS A 95 41.43 -21.06 14.28
C LYS A 95 42.32 -22.00 13.46
N GLN A 96 43.41 -21.47 12.91
CA GLN A 96 44.53 -22.32 12.47
C GLN A 96 45.69 -22.27 13.48
N PRO A 97 45.96 -23.35 14.24
CA PRO A 97 47.22 -23.49 14.93
C PRO A 97 48.32 -23.80 13.91
N THR A 98 49.31 -22.92 13.81
CA THR A 98 50.51 -23.11 13.00
C THR A 98 51.31 -24.31 13.50
N TYR A 99 51.34 -25.40 12.72
CA TYR A 99 52.21 -26.53 12.97
C TYR A 99 53.60 -26.23 12.37
N GLN A 100 54.62 -26.08 13.22
CA GLN A 100 56.02 -25.92 12.82
C GLN A 100 56.73 -27.26 13.04
N PRO A 101 57.26 -27.93 12.00
CA PRO A 101 58.08 -29.13 12.19
C PRO A 101 59.51 -28.70 12.56
N SER A 102 59.97 -29.10 13.74
CA SER A 102 61.37 -29.01 14.15
C SER A 102 62.19 -30.11 13.44
N TYR A 103 63.27 -29.69 12.77
CA TYR A 103 64.27 -30.52 12.09
C TYR A 103 65.01 -31.48 13.02
#